data_AF-A0A7H1JCB4-F1
#
_entry.id   AF-A0A7H1JCB4-F1
#
_cell.length_a   1.000
_cell.length_b   1.000
_cell.length_c   1.000
_cell.angle_alpha   90.00
_cell.angle_beta   90.00
_cell.angle_gamma   90.00
#
_symmetry.space_group_name_H-M   'P 1'
#
loop_
_entity.id
_entity.type
_entity.pdbx_description
1 polymer ?
#
loop_
_entity_poly.entity_id
_entity_poly.type
_entity_poly.pdbx_seq_one_letter_code
_entity_poly.pdbx_strand_id
1 'polypeptide(L)' 'MNKFLSFLANDMQQHPENLQQLTISMRNTVQSLIENVELDLDAPLSDEDE' A
#
# COMPACT_ATOMS: atom_id res chain seq x y z
N MET A 1 8.79 10.49 7.05
CA MET A 1 7.85 9.67 6.25
C MET A 1 6.37 9.80 6.65
N ASN A 2 6.00 9.91 7.94
CA ASN A 2 4.61 9.83 8.46
C ASN A 2 3.53 10.80 7.92
N LYS A 3 3.91 11.95 7.33
CA LYS A 3 2.95 12.94 6.80
C LYS A 3 2.23 12.46 5.54
N PHE A 4 2.92 11.69 4.70
CA PHE A 4 2.33 11.14 3.48
C PHE A 4 1.25 10.11 3.81
N LEU A 5 1.53 9.18 4.73
CA LEU A 5 0.56 8.16 5.14
C LEU A 5 -0.63 8.77 5.88
N SER A 6 -0.41 9.80 6.70
CA SER A 6 -1.50 10.52 7.37
C SER A 6 -2.39 11.27 6.38
N PHE A 7 -1.79 11.92 5.37
CA PHE A 7 -2.52 12.55 4.28
C PHE A 7 -3.34 11.52 3.50
N LEU A 8 -2.71 10.41 3.09
CA LEU A 8 -3.36 9.35 2.34
C LEU A 8 -4.51 8.71 3.13
N ALA A 9 -4.31 8.41 4.41
CA ALA A 9 -5.34 7.87 5.28
C ALA A 9 -6.55 8.81 5.42
N ASN A 10 -6.30 10.13 5.50
CA ASN A 10 -7.38 11.12 5.53
C ASN A 10 -8.08 11.22 4.16
N ASP A 11 -7.34 11.24 3.06
CA ASP A 11 -7.90 11.30 1.70
C ASP A 11 -8.78 10.08 1.40
N MET A 12 -8.34 8.87 1.77
CA MET A 12 -9.13 7.65 1.63
C MET A 12 -10.41 7.65 2.47
N GLN A 13 -10.40 8.31 3.64
CA GLN A 13 -11.59 8.45 4.50
C GLN A 13 -12.57 9.49 3.96
N GLN A 14 -12.07 10.60 3.40
CA GLN A 14 -12.91 11.67 2.86
C GLN A 14 -13.45 11.34 1.47
N HIS A 15 -12.75 10.50 0.70
CA HIS A 15 -13.09 10.15 -0.67
C HIS A 15 -13.13 8.62 -0.91
N PRO A 16 -13.99 7.88 -0.19
CA PRO A 16 -14.13 6.43 -0.38
C PRO A 16 -14.59 6.06 -1.80
N GLU A 17 -15.24 6.98 -2.53
CA GLU A 17 -15.64 6.79 -3.92
C GLU A 17 -14.46 6.61 -4.89
N ASN A 18 -13.28 7.10 -4.52
CA ASN A 18 -12.06 6.95 -5.32
C ASN A 18 -11.33 5.63 -5.04
N LEU A 19 -11.73 4.89 -3.99
CA LEU A 19 -11.16 3.59 -3.68
C LEU A 19 -11.63 2.55 -4.67
N GLN A 20 -10.72 2.11 -5.53
CA GLN A 20 -10.97 1.03 -6.47
C GLN A 20 -10.52 -0.30 -5.88
N GLN A 21 -11.37 -1.32 -6.03
CA GLN A 21 -11.00 -2.67 -5.64
C GLN A 21 -9.82 -3.15 -6.49
N LEU A 22 -8.82 -3.71 -5.82
CA LEU A 22 -7.73 -4.39 -6.48
C LEU A 22 -8.29 -5.61 -7.22
N THR A 23 -8.18 -5.60 -8.55
CA THR A 23 -8.56 -6.76 -9.35
C THR A 23 -7.56 -7.90 -9.14
N ILE A 24 -8.01 -9.14 -9.32
CA ILE A 24 -7.15 -10.33 -9.23
C ILE A 24 -5.96 -10.21 -10.20
N SER A 25 -6.19 -9.68 -11.40
CA SER A 25 -5.13 -9.46 -12.40
C SER A 25 -4.07 -8.46 -11.91
N MET A 26 -4.49 -7.35 -11.29
CA MET A 26 -3.56 -6.38 -10.71
C MET A 26 -2.74 -6.99 -9.57
N ARG A 27 -3.39 -7.78 -8.68
CA ARG A 27 -2.69 -8.50 -7.62
C ARG A 27 -1.65 -9.47 -8.18
N ASN A 28 -2.00 -10.23 -9.22
CA ASN A 28 -1.07 -11.17 -9.85
C ASN A 28 0.13 -10.47 -10.51
N THR A 29 -0.10 -9.33 -11.17
CA THR A 29 0.99 -8.53 -11.76
C THR A 29 1.91 -7.98 -10.69
N VAL A 30 1.36 -7.44 -9.59
CA VAL A 30 2.17 -6.96 -8.46
C VAL A 30 2.97 -8.11 -7.84
N GLN A 31 2.34 -9.26 -7.60
CA GLN A 31 2.99 -10.44 -7.03
C GLN A 31 4.15 -10.95 -7.89
N SER A 32 3.98 -10.98 -9.22
CA SER A 32 5.04 -11.36 -10.15
C SER A 32 6.19 -10.35 -10.17
N LEU A 33 5.88 -9.05 -10.03
CA LEU A 33 6.91 -7.99 -10.01
C LEU A 33 7.78 -8.07 -8.76
N ILE A 34 7.19 -8.42 -7.62
CA ILE A 34 7.89 -8.54 -6.33
C ILE A 34 8.36 -9.97 -6.03
N GLU A 35 8.22 -10.92 -6.96
CA GLU A 35 8.51 -12.35 -6.74
C GLU A 35 9.95 -12.63 -6.30
N ASN A 36 10.89 -11.73 -6.62
CA ASN A 36 12.29 -11.81 -6.21
C ASN A 36 12.67 -10.83 -5.08
N VAL A 37 11.67 -10.16 -4.48
CA VAL A 37 11.85 -9.21 -3.38
C VAL A 37 11.09 -9.76 -2.18
N GLU A 38 11.81 -10.01 -1.10
CA GLU A 38 11.18 -10.37 0.18
C GLU A 38 10.52 -9.11 0.76
N LEU A 39 9.24 -8.92 0.42
CA LEU A 39 8.42 -7.79 0.83
C LEU A 39 7.28 -8.29 1.73
N ASP A 40 7.40 -8.03 3.02
CA ASP A 40 6.31 -8.24 3.98
C ASP A 40 5.56 -6.91 4.19
N LEU A 41 4.34 -6.83 3.66
CA LEU A 41 3.46 -5.66 3.81
C LEU A 41 2.70 -5.66 5.14
N ASP A 42 2.69 -6.79 5.85
CA ASP A 42 2.08 -6.94 7.17
C ASP A 42 3.11 -6.68 8.30
N ALA A 43 4.40 -6.62 7.96
CA ALA A 43 5.44 -6.21 8.88
C ALA A 43 5.22 -4.74 9.30
N PRO A 44 5.40 -4.41 10.60
CA PRO A 44 5.42 -3.02 11.03
C PRO A 44 6.54 -2.27 10.30
N LEU A 45 6.27 -1.02 9.91
CA LEU A 45 7.28 -0.14 9.34
C LEU A 45 8.47 -0.05 10.29
N SER A 46 9.69 -0.15 9.75
CA SER A 46 10.90 -0.05 10.55
C SER A 46 11.07 1.38 11.10
N ASP A 47 11.63 1.52 12.29
CA ASP A 47 11.88 2.83 12.91
C ASP A 47 12.85 3.70 12.08
N GLU A 48 13.62 3.10 11.16
CA GLU A 48 14.55 3.81 10.26
C GLU A 48 13.85 4.41 9.03
N ASP A 49 12.63 3.97 8.69
CA ASP A 49 11.85 4.43 7.55
C ASP A 49 10.76 5.48 7.91
N GLU A 50 10.84 6.10 9.12
CA GLU A 50 9.82 7.02 9.68
C GLU A 50 9.76 8.47 9.14
#